data_AF-A0A6N3GIG5-F1
#
_entry.id   AF-A0A6N3GIG5-F1
#
_cell.length_a   1.000
_cell.length_b   1.000
_cell.length_c   1.000
_cell.angle_alpha   90.00
_cell.angle_beta   90.00
_cell.angle_gamma   90.00
#
_symmetry.space_group_name_H-M   'P 1'
#
loop_
_entity.id
_entity.type
_entity.pdbx_description
1 polymer ?
#
loop_
_entity_poly.entity_id
_entity_poly.type
_entity_poly.pdbx_seq_one_letter_code
_entity_poly.pdbx_strand_id
1 'polypeptide(L)'
;MKVKSKRSFIVGIIVCMLCCASLVIYCILKDKRFLISSFLLIVIAIFNFCNAFSRKGIVEELHDSADERDLYLTMKTSHILVKIMNYTLFTFTFLFIIAYSAWKNQSLLVIAITLCVIEIFLFVAYLLINIFLEKKE
;
A
#
# COMPACT_ATOMS: atom_id res chain seq x y z
N MET A 1 -7.15 22.57 -11.24
CA MET A 1 -6.16 22.33 -10.17
C MET A 1 -4.77 22.36 -10.79
N LYS A 2 -3.79 23.07 -10.22
CA LYS A 2 -2.41 23.08 -10.76
C LYS A 2 -1.71 21.77 -10.36
N VAL A 3 -1.10 21.06 -11.32
CA VAL A 3 -0.28 19.87 -11.05
C VAL A 3 0.99 20.31 -10.32
N LYS A 4 1.27 19.70 -9.16
CA LYS A 4 2.39 20.09 -8.30
C LYS A 4 3.50 19.04 -8.28
N SER A 5 3.14 17.77 -8.05
CA SER A 5 4.08 16.65 -8.19
C SER A 5 3.95 16.04 -9.58
N LYS A 6 4.87 16.38 -10.48
CA LYS A 6 4.92 15.82 -11.84
C LYS A 6 5.12 14.30 -11.82
N ARG A 7 5.92 13.78 -10.87
CA ARG A 7 6.19 12.34 -10.72
C ARG A 7 4.92 11.56 -10.36
N SER A 8 4.21 11.99 -9.32
CA SER A 8 2.97 11.34 -8.89
C SER A 8 1.88 11.43 -9.97
N PHE A 9 1.87 12.53 -10.73
CA PHE A 9 0.97 12.69 -11.87
C PHE A 9 1.24 11.69 -13.00
N ILE A 10 2.50 11.51 -13.39
CA ILE A 10 2.90 10.54 -14.42
C ILE A 10 2.57 9.11 -13.97
N VAL A 11 2.87 8.78 -12.70
CA VAL A 11 2.51 7.47 -12.13
C VAL A 11 0.99 7.27 -12.15
N GLY A 12 0.21 8.27 -11.76
CA GLY A 12 -1.25 8.22 -11.84
C GLY A 12 -1.77 7.95 -13.26
N ILE A 13 -1.18 8.60 -14.28
CA ILE A 13 -1.53 8.36 -15.69
C ILE A 13 -1.19 6.93 -16.11
N ILE A 14 0.00 6.44 -15.78
CA ILE A 14 0.42 5.07 -16.13
C ILE A 14 -0.53 4.04 -15.49
N VAL A 15 -0.87 4.23 -14.21
CA VAL A 15 -1.81 3.35 -13.49
C VAL A 15 -3.20 3.42 -14.12
N CYS A 16 -3.67 4.59 -14.55
CA CYS A 16 -4.91 4.71 -15.30
C CYS A 16 -4.88 3.96 -16.64
N MET A 17 -3.80 4.05 -17.40
CA MET A 17 -3.65 3.32 -18.66
C MET A 17 -3.70 1.80 -18.42
N LEU A 18 -3.04 1.32 -17.38
CA LEU A 18 -3.10 -0.08 -16.96
C LEU A 18 -4.52 -0.49 -16.55
N CYS A 19 -5.24 0.39 -15.85
CA CYS A 19 -6.64 0.16 -15.48
C CYS A 19 -7.56 0.08 -16.72
N CYS A 20 -7.35 0.94 -17.71
CA CYS A 20 -8.10 0.88 -18.96
C CYS A 20 -7.80 -0.42 -19.71
N ALA A 21 -6.54 -0.84 -19.77
CA ALA A 21 -6.15 -2.10 -20.38
C ALA A 21 -6.79 -3.30 -19.67
N SER A 22 -6.80 -3.33 -18.33
CA SER A 22 -7.43 -4.42 -17.58
C SER A 22 -8.95 -4.48 -17.77
N LEU A 23 -9.62 -3.32 -17.91
CA LEU A 23 -11.06 -3.27 -18.24
C LEU A 23 -11.35 -3.74 -19.67
N VAL A 24 -10.52 -3.40 -20.65
CA VAL A 24 -10.67 -3.90 -22.03
C VAL A 24 -10.51 -5.42 -22.07
N ILE A 25 -9.49 -5.95 -21.40
CA ILE A 25 -9.26 -7.40 -21.29
C ILE A 25 -10.44 -8.08 -20.60
N TYR A 26 -11.00 -7.46 -19.54
CA TYR A 26 -12.22 -7.95 -18.90
C TYR A 26 -13.41 -8.03 -19.88
N CYS A 27 -13.62 -7.02 -20.73
CA CYS A 27 -14.71 -7.04 -21.71
C CYS A 27 -14.56 -8.19 -22.73
N ILE A 28 -13.33 -8.58 -23.07
CA ILE A 28 -13.05 -9.66 -24.02
C ILE A 28 -13.19 -11.03 -23.36
N LEU A 29 -12.48 -11.26 -22.24
CA LEU A 29 -12.37 -12.58 -21.60
C LEU A 29 -13.45 -12.85 -20.55
N LYS A 30 -14.14 -11.81 -20.04
CA LYS A 30 -15.14 -11.86 -18.95
C LYS A 30 -14.67 -12.55 -17.65
N ASP A 31 -13.36 -12.66 -17.45
CA ASP A 31 -12.80 -13.22 -16.22
C ASP A 31 -12.80 -12.16 -15.09
N LYS A 32 -13.49 -12.49 -14.00
CA LYS A 32 -13.68 -11.63 -12.80
C LYS A 32 -12.36 -11.18 -12.18
N ARG A 33 -11.24 -11.87 -12.41
CA ARG A 33 -9.91 -11.49 -11.92
C ARG A 33 -9.48 -10.10 -12.41
N PHE A 34 -9.78 -9.78 -13.67
CA PHE A 34 -9.44 -8.47 -14.26
C PHE A 34 -10.31 -7.34 -13.72
N LEU A 35 -11.55 -7.64 -13.29
CA LEU A 35 -12.41 -6.68 -12.62
C LEU A 35 -11.87 -6.31 -11.24
N ILE A 36 -11.44 -7.29 -10.45
CA ILE A 36 -10.81 -7.06 -9.14
C ILE A 36 -9.52 -6.24 -9.29
N SER A 37 -8.68 -6.59 -10.27
CA SER A 37 -7.45 -5.85 -10.58
C SER A 37 -7.73 -4.39 -10.97
N SER A 38 -8.75 -4.15 -11.80
CA SER A 38 -9.15 -2.80 -12.22
C SER A 38 -9.58 -1.95 -11.03
N PHE A 39 -10.37 -2.51 -10.10
CA PHE A 39 -10.78 -1.80 -8.89
C PHE A 39 -9.56 -1.38 -8.04
N LEU A 40 -8.59 -2.27 -7.87
CA LEU A 40 -7.37 -1.98 -7.13
C LEU A 40 -6.55 -0.86 -7.80
N LEU A 41 -6.41 -0.91 -9.13
CA LEU A 41 -5.72 0.13 -9.90
C LEU A 41 -6.41 1.49 -9.80
N ILE A 42 -7.75 1.54 -9.74
CA ILE A 42 -8.50 2.80 -9.52
C ILE A 42 -8.13 3.43 -8.18
N VAL A 43 -8.09 2.64 -7.09
CA VAL A 43 -7.73 3.15 -5.76
C VAL A 43 -6.30 3.71 -5.77
N ILE A 44 -5.36 3.01 -6.41
CA ILE A 44 -3.97 3.48 -6.56
C ILE A 44 -3.89 4.75 -7.42
N ALA A 45 -4.65 4.83 -8.52
CA ALA A 45 -4.68 6.01 -9.37
C ALA A 45 -5.20 7.23 -8.61
N ILE A 46 -6.30 7.09 -7.87
CA ILE A 46 -6.86 8.15 -7.02
C ILE A 46 -5.82 8.63 -6.02
N PHE A 47 -5.16 7.71 -5.30
CA PHE A 47 -4.12 8.07 -4.34
C PHE A 47 -2.97 8.87 -4.99
N ASN A 48 -2.52 8.45 -6.18
CA ASN A 48 -1.47 9.16 -6.91
C ASN A 48 -1.92 10.52 -7.42
N PHE A 49 -3.16 10.68 -7.87
CA PHE A 49 -3.70 11.98 -8.27
C PHE A 49 -3.89 12.91 -7.07
N CYS A 50 -4.39 12.41 -5.94
CA CYS A 50 -4.44 13.19 -4.69
C CYS A 50 -3.05 13.72 -4.33
N ASN A 51 -2.02 12.88 -4.39
CA ASN A 51 -0.64 13.30 -4.17
C ASN A 51 -0.11 14.25 -5.25
N ALA A 52 -0.52 14.09 -6.51
CA ALA A 52 -0.11 14.94 -7.62
C ALA A 52 -0.63 16.38 -7.50
N PHE A 53 -1.83 16.54 -6.96
CA PHE A 53 -2.51 17.82 -6.80
C PHE A 53 -2.37 18.45 -5.41
N SER A 54 -1.86 17.70 -4.42
CA SER A 54 -1.59 18.25 -3.08
C SER A 54 -0.54 19.37 -3.12
N ARG A 55 -0.67 20.36 -2.22
CA ARG A 55 0.02 21.65 -2.31
C ARG A 55 1.53 21.52 -2.07
N LYS A 56 1.93 20.49 -1.31
CA LYS A 56 3.26 19.96 -1.02
C LYS A 56 3.12 18.44 -0.87
N GLY A 57 4.21 17.67 -0.96
CA GLY A 57 4.14 16.27 -0.54
C GLY A 57 3.61 16.23 0.91
N ILE A 58 2.82 15.22 1.29
CA ILE A 58 2.29 15.11 2.66
C ILE A 58 3.41 15.37 3.70
N VAL A 59 4.64 14.95 3.38
CA VAL A 59 5.86 15.18 4.17
C VAL A 59 6.33 16.66 4.20
N GLU A 60 6.39 17.38 3.09
CA GLU A 60 6.80 18.80 3.06
C GLU A 60 5.75 19.75 3.67
N GLU A 61 4.47 19.39 3.59
CA GLU A 61 3.40 20.19 4.20
C GLU A 61 3.41 20.06 5.72
N LEU A 62 3.79 18.88 6.24
CA LEU A 62 4.09 18.69 7.65
C LEU A 62 5.34 19.47 8.08
N HIS A 63 6.42 19.46 7.30
CA HIS A 63 7.69 20.05 7.72
C HIS A 63 7.65 21.59 7.84
N ASP A 64 6.86 22.29 7.03
CA ASP A 64 6.81 23.78 7.05
C ASP A 64 5.82 24.36 8.07
N SER A 65 5.03 23.52 8.75
CA SER A 65 4.09 23.96 9.80
C SER A 65 4.11 23.11 11.08
N ALA A 66 5.01 22.13 11.19
CA ALA A 66 5.11 21.27 12.36
C ALA A 66 5.84 21.97 13.50
N ASP A 67 5.09 22.28 14.55
CA ASP A 67 5.62 22.40 15.90
C ASP A 67 6.14 21.02 16.37
N GLU A 68 6.99 20.97 17.40
CA GLU A 68 7.53 19.71 17.96
C GLU A 68 6.40 18.71 18.29
N ARG A 69 5.24 19.24 18.68
CA ARG A 69 4.02 18.47 18.95
C ARG A 69 3.48 17.74 17.72
N ASP A 70 3.47 18.37 16.56
CA ASP A 70 2.90 17.79 15.34
C ASP A 70 3.84 16.72 14.76
N LEU A 71 5.15 16.93 14.90
CA LEU A 71 6.17 15.92 14.62
C LEU A 71 5.97 14.68 15.49
N TYR A 72 5.82 14.87 16.80
CA TYR A 72 5.55 13.78 17.75
C TYR A 72 4.24 13.04 17.43
N LEU A 73 3.17 13.77 17.13
CA LEU A 73 1.88 13.19 16.75
C LEU A 73 2.01 12.32 15.50
N THR A 74 2.80 12.76 14.52
CA THR A 74 3.05 12.04 13.27
C THR A 74 3.85 10.76 13.48
N MET A 75 4.92 10.82 14.27
CA MET A 75 5.70 9.64 14.65
C MET A 75 4.83 8.62 15.40
N LYS A 76 4.06 9.09 16.39
CA LYS A 76 3.15 8.25 17.18
C LYS A 76 2.08 7.61 16.30
N THR A 77 1.48 8.37 15.39
CA THR A 77 0.46 7.88 14.45
C THR A 77 1.05 6.83 13.52
N SER A 78 2.22 7.10 12.94
CA SER A 78 2.90 6.17 12.04
C SER A 78 3.25 4.85 12.73
N HIS A 79 3.76 4.92 13.96
CA HIS A 79 4.05 3.73 14.77
C HIS A 79 2.78 2.91 15.07
N ILE A 80 1.68 3.58 15.45
CA ILE A 80 0.38 2.91 15.67
C ILE A 80 -0.12 2.27 14.37
N LEU A 81 0.01 2.95 13.23
CA LEU A 81 -0.44 2.46 11.93
C LEU A 81 0.32 1.20 11.51
N VAL A 82 1.65 1.19 11.67
CA VAL A 82 2.50 0.01 11.40
C VAL A 82 2.11 -1.15 12.31
N LYS A 83 1.85 -0.89 13.59
CA LYS A 83 1.39 -1.91 14.54
C LYS A 83 0.04 -2.52 14.13
N ILE A 84 -0.94 -1.69 13.76
CA ILE A 84 -2.25 -2.14 13.27
C ILE A 84 -2.11 -2.95 11.99
N MET A 85 -1.28 -2.49 11.05
CA MET A 85 -1.03 -3.18 9.78
C MET A 85 -0.45 -4.57 10.02
N ASN A 86 0.56 -4.68 10.89
CA ASN A 86 1.17 -5.97 11.23
C ASN A 86 0.18 -6.92 11.89
N TYR A 87 -0.60 -6.47 12.87
CA TYR A 87 -1.63 -7.33 13.48
C TYR A 87 -2.70 -7.77 12.49
N THR A 88 -3.08 -6.88 11.57
CA THR A 88 -4.07 -7.19 10.54
C THR A 88 -3.53 -8.25 9.59
N LEU A 89 -2.31 -8.08 9.08
CA LEU A 89 -1.63 -9.07 8.24
C LEU A 89 -1.51 -10.41 8.95
N PHE A 90 -1.01 -10.43 10.19
CA PHE A 90 -0.86 -11.65 10.98
C PHE A 90 -2.20 -12.38 11.19
N THR A 91 -3.26 -11.64 11.55
CA THR A 91 -4.60 -12.20 11.77
C THR A 91 -5.15 -12.83 10.49
N PHE A 92 -5.02 -12.15 9.35
CA PHE A 92 -5.47 -12.69 8.07
C PHE A 92 -4.64 -13.91 7.63
N THR A 93 -3.31 -13.86 7.79
CA THR A 93 -2.43 -15.01 7.52
C THR A 93 -2.90 -16.24 8.30
N PHE A 94 -3.15 -16.08 9.60
CA PHE A 94 -3.63 -17.18 10.45
C PHE A 94 -5.01 -17.68 10.03
N LEU A 95 -5.93 -16.76 9.71
CA LEU A 95 -7.27 -17.10 9.22
C LEU A 95 -7.21 -17.92 7.93
N PHE A 96 -6.36 -17.54 6.96
CA PHE A 96 -6.19 -18.30 5.71
C PHE A 96 -5.55 -19.68 5.93
N ILE A 97 -4.64 -19.82 6.89
CA ILE A 97 -4.07 -21.14 7.26
C ILE A 97 -5.15 -22.04 7.85
N ILE A 98 -5.99 -21.52 8.77
CA ILE A 98 -7.12 -22.28 9.33
C ILE A 98 -8.11 -22.65 8.22
N ALA A 99 -8.48 -21.71 7.36
CA ALA A 99 -9.38 -21.95 6.24
C ALA A 99 -8.82 -23.00 5.27
N TYR A 100 -7.51 -22.99 5.01
CA TYR A 100 -6.85 -24.04 4.24
C TYR A 100 -6.97 -25.40 4.94
N SER A 101 -6.79 -25.46 6.26
CA SER A 101 -6.93 -26.72 6.99
C SER A 101 -8.33 -27.33 6.85
N ALA A 102 -9.37 -26.50 6.82
CA ALA A 102 -10.77 -26.92 6.69
C ALA A 102 -11.16 -27.30 5.24
N TRP A 103 -10.82 -26.49 4.25
CA TRP A 103 -11.26 -26.70 2.85
C TRP A 103 -10.24 -27.43 1.96
N LYS A 104 -8.97 -27.51 2.38
CA LYS A 104 -7.84 -28.07 1.60
C LYS A 104 -7.65 -27.47 0.20
N ASN A 105 -8.18 -26.26 -0.04
CA ASN A 105 -8.03 -25.56 -1.32
C ASN A 105 -6.64 -24.93 -1.42
N GLN A 106 -5.86 -25.36 -2.41
CA GLN A 106 -4.49 -24.87 -2.66
C GLN A 106 -4.39 -23.35 -2.82
N SER A 107 -5.44 -22.68 -3.32
CA SER A 107 -5.46 -21.22 -3.45
C SER A 107 -5.33 -20.50 -2.10
N LEU A 108 -5.92 -21.06 -1.04
CA LEU A 108 -5.86 -20.48 0.32
C LEU A 108 -4.45 -20.59 0.90
N LEU A 109 -3.76 -21.70 0.63
CA LEU A 109 -2.37 -21.90 1.04
C LEU A 109 -1.45 -20.90 0.34
N VAL A 110 -1.63 -20.69 -0.97
CA VAL A 110 -0.85 -19.70 -1.73
C VAL A 110 -1.06 -18.31 -1.15
N ILE A 111 -2.31 -17.91 -0.86
CA ILE A 111 -2.61 -16.61 -0.24
C ILE A 111 -1.90 -16.48 1.12
N ALA A 112 -2.00 -17.48 2.00
CA ALA A 112 -1.34 -17.46 3.31
C ALA A 112 0.19 -17.32 3.19
N ILE A 113 0.82 -18.06 2.28
CA ILE A 113 2.27 -17.97 2.03
C ILE A 113 2.63 -16.57 1.54
N THR A 114 1.87 -16.01 0.60
CA THR A 114 2.15 -14.66 0.10
C THR A 114 2.05 -13.59 1.19
N LEU A 115 1.05 -13.68 2.08
CA LEU A 115 0.93 -12.75 3.22
C LEU A 115 2.09 -12.91 4.20
N CYS A 116 2.54 -14.13 4.47
CA CYS A 116 3.70 -14.41 5.31
C CYS A 116 4.99 -13.81 4.75
N VAL A 117 5.22 -13.95 3.44
CA VAL A 117 6.38 -13.33 2.77
C VAL A 117 6.33 -11.80 2.85
N ILE A 118 5.15 -11.20 2.69
CA ILE A 118 4.96 -9.75 2.82
C ILE A 118 5.27 -9.29 4.25
N GLU A 119 4.83 -10.04 5.27
CA GLU A 119 5.09 -9.73 6.68
C GLU A 119 6.58 -9.78 7.01
N ILE A 120 7.30 -10.81 6.56
CA ILE A 120 8.77 -10.92 6.71
C ILE A 120 9.46 -9.75 6.00
N PHE A 121 9.05 -9.42 4.78
CA PHE A 121 9.62 -8.31 4.03
C PHE A 121 9.44 -6.98 4.77
N LEU A 122 8.24 -6.69 5.28
CA LEU A 122 7.95 -5.48 6.05
C LEU A 122 8.80 -5.42 7.34
N PHE A 123 8.96 -6.54 8.03
CA PHE A 123 9.80 -6.62 9.23
C PHE A 123 11.28 -6.34 8.92
N VAL A 124 11.83 -6.94 7.87
CA VAL A 124 13.21 -6.69 7.44
C VAL A 124 13.40 -5.24 7.00
N ALA A 125 12.46 -4.69 6.22
CA ALA A 125 12.50 -3.29 5.80
C ALA A 125 12.48 -2.34 7.02
N TYR A 126 11.63 -2.61 8.01
CA TYR A 126 11.59 -1.85 9.26
C TYR A 126 12.93 -1.88 9.99
N LEU A 127 13.54 -3.07 10.16
CA LEU A 127 14.86 -3.21 10.80
C LEU A 127 15.95 -2.44 10.03
N LEU A 128 16.00 -2.57 8.71
CA LEU A 128 17.00 -1.91 7.88
C LEU A 128 16.88 -0.38 7.96
N ILE A 129 15.67 0.15 7.91
CA ILE A 129 15.41 1.59 8.05
C ILE A 129 15.82 2.05 9.44
N ASN A 130 15.47 1.31 10.49
CA ASN A 130 15.82 1.66 11.86
C ASN A 130 17.35 1.73 12.05
N ILE A 131 18.08 0.69 11.61
CA ILE A 131 19.56 0.67 11.66
C ILE A 131 20.17 1.80 10.85
N PHE A 132 19.60 2.12 9.68
CA PHE A 132 20.10 3.20 8.83
C PHE A 132 19.92 4.58 9.47
N LEU A 133 18.77 4.81 10.12
CA LEU A 133 18.49 6.06 10.83
C LEU A 133 19.35 6.19 12.08
N GLU A 134 19.49 5.11 12.87
CA GLU A 134 20.35 5.08 14.06
C GLU A 134 21.83 5.38 13.73
N LYS A 135 22.31 5.01 12.54
CA LYS A 135 23.68 5.34 12.08
C LYS A 135 23.85 6.78 11.58
N LYS A 136 22.76 7.50 11.34
CA LYS A 136 22.76 8.87 10.82
C LYS A 136 22.60 9.92 11.91
N GLU A 137 22.05 9.52 13.06
CA GLU A 137 22.15 10.27 14.32
C GLU A 137 23.55 10.11 14.93
#